data_AF-A0A7W8XX03-F1
#
_entry.id   AF-A0A7W8XX03-F1
#
_cell.length_a   1.000
_cell.length_b   1.000
_cell.length_c   1.000
_cell.angle_alpha   90.00
_cell.angle_beta   90.00
_cell.angle_gamma   90.00
#
_symmetry.space_group_name_H-M   'P 1'
#
loop_
_entity.id
_entity.type
_entity.pdbx_description
1 polymer ?
#
loop_
_entity_poly.entity_id
_entity_poly.type
_entity_poly.pdbx_seq_one_letter_code
_entity_poly.pdbx_strand_id
1 'polypeptide(L)'
;MAVTDGRSQSLGPAEARKERVIHVRLAVSEHAAVEHAAAAADMTVSGFMRSLALEGAGIQPFLTEDDRTILDILASQMRAIGVNLNQLTRTANRAGQIDADGVSSALIDIQQIVVAVAMELHCYSVRAARRRGAA
;
A
#
# COMPACT_ATOMS: atom_id res chain seq x y z
N MET A 1 7.59 6.75 33.29
CA MET A 1 8.15 7.66 32.27
C MET A 1 9.48 7.05 31.82
N ALA A 2 9.49 6.36 30.68
CA ALA A 2 10.72 5.88 30.04
C ALA A 2 10.43 5.87 28.53
N VAL A 3 10.81 6.97 27.88
CA VAL A 3 10.75 7.15 26.44
C VAL A 3 11.86 6.28 25.85
N THR A 4 11.50 5.18 25.19
CA THR A 4 12.46 4.39 24.41
C THR A 4 12.68 5.08 23.07
N ASP A 5 13.88 5.65 22.96
CA ASP A 5 14.54 6.26 21.82
C ASP A 5 14.38 5.42 20.53
N GLY A 6 13.43 5.82 19.69
CA GLY A 6 13.28 5.31 18.33
C GLY A 6 14.36 5.92 17.44
N ARG A 7 15.57 5.35 17.48
CA ARG A 7 16.64 5.72 16.56
C ARG A 7 16.22 5.40 15.12
N SER A 8 15.78 6.42 14.40
CA SER A 8 15.83 6.45 12.93
C SER A 8 17.28 6.28 12.51
N GLN A 9 17.64 5.09 12.04
CA GLN A 9 18.93 4.90 11.36
C GLN A 9 18.84 5.63 10.02
N SER A 10 19.54 6.76 9.91
CA SER A 10 19.73 7.45 8.64
C SER A 10 20.46 6.51 7.68
N LEU A 11 19.83 6.15 6.55
CA LEU A 11 20.58 5.51 5.48
C LEU A 11 21.63 6.49 4.98
N GLY A 12 22.88 6.02 4.88
CA GLY A 12 23.97 6.79 4.27
C GLY A 12 23.62 7.26 2.85
N PRO A 13 24.41 8.18 2.27
CA PRO A 13 24.08 8.82 1.00
C PRO A 13 23.68 7.80 -0.08
N ALA A 14 22.66 8.12 -0.88
CA ALA A 14 22.09 7.23 -1.90
C ALA A 14 23.12 6.72 -2.94
N GLU A 15 24.24 7.43 -3.08
CA GLU A 15 25.39 7.11 -3.95
C GLU A 15 26.51 6.31 -3.25
N ALA A 16 26.38 5.96 -1.97
CA ALA A 16 27.38 5.17 -1.28
C ALA A 16 27.53 3.79 -1.94
N ARG A 17 28.79 3.38 -2.17
CA ARG A 17 29.11 2.07 -2.74
C ARG A 17 28.48 0.95 -1.88
N LYS A 18 27.78 0.01 -2.53
CA LYS A 18 27.10 -1.11 -1.85
C LYS A 18 28.14 -2.19 -1.49
N GLU A 19 28.78 -2.05 -0.33
CA GLU A 19 29.91 -2.89 0.07
C GLU A 19 29.55 -4.10 0.94
N ARG A 20 28.35 -4.10 1.54
CA ARG A 20 27.89 -5.19 2.41
C ARG A 20 27.08 -6.20 1.59
N VAL A 21 27.40 -7.49 1.74
CA VAL A 21 26.75 -8.61 1.05
C VAL A 21 25.99 -9.46 2.06
N ILE A 22 24.76 -9.85 1.69
CA ILE A 22 23.95 -10.81 2.43
C ILE A 22 24.03 -12.15 1.69
N HIS A 23 24.41 -13.21 2.41
CA HIS A 23 24.45 -14.56 1.85
C HIS A 23 23.15 -15.30 2.20
N VAL A 24 22.41 -15.73 1.17
CA VAL A 24 21.22 -16.57 1.30
C VAL A 24 21.45 -17.86 0.52
N ARG A 25 21.10 -19.00 1.11
CA ARG A 25 21.11 -20.30 0.43
C ARG A 25 19.75 -20.54 -0.20
N LEU A 26 19.75 -20.94 -1.46
CA LEU A 26 18.55 -21.30 -2.21
C LEU A 26 18.78 -22.67 -2.86
N ALA A 27 17.74 -23.49 -2.91
CA ALA A 27 17.69 -24.62 -3.82
C ALA A 27 17.65 -24.12 -5.27
N VAL A 28 18.00 -25.00 -6.22
CA VAL A 28 17.99 -24.67 -7.66
C VAL A 28 16.62 -24.16 -8.12
N SER A 29 15.54 -24.81 -7.66
CA SER A 29 14.16 -24.41 -7.97
C SER A 29 13.78 -23.06 -7.39
N GLU A 30 14.25 -22.74 -6.17
CA GLU A 30 14.01 -21.46 -5.52
C GLU A 30 14.75 -20.34 -6.24
N HIS A 31 16.00 -20.59 -6.66
CA HIS A 31 16.76 -19.61 -7.43
C HIS A 31 16.11 -19.31 -8.79
N ALA A 32 15.66 -20.34 -9.51
CA ALA A 32 14.95 -20.16 -10.78
C ALA A 32 13.63 -19.38 -10.62
N ALA A 33 12.90 -19.61 -9.53
CA ALA A 33 11.71 -18.82 -9.21
C ALA A 33 12.05 -17.35 -8.95
N VAL A 34 13.16 -17.06 -8.25
CA VAL A 34 13.64 -15.70 -8.01
C VAL A 34 14.09 -15.03 -9.32
N GLU A 35 14.78 -15.74 -10.21
CA GLU A 35 15.16 -15.21 -11.52
C GLU A 35 13.95 -14.84 -12.37
N HIS A 36 12.94 -15.71 -12.41
CA HIS A 36 11.69 -15.43 -13.13
C HIS A 36 10.99 -14.19 -12.54
N ALA A 37 10.85 -14.12 -11.21
CA ALA A 37 10.20 -13.00 -10.56
C ALA A 37 10.95 -11.67 -10.78
N ALA A 38 12.28 -11.70 -10.74
CA ALA A 38 13.11 -10.53 -11.03
C ALA A 38 12.95 -10.06 -12.48
N ALA A 39 12.93 -10.98 -13.45
CA ALA A 39 12.70 -10.66 -14.85
C ALA A 39 11.30 -10.10 -15.10
N ALA A 40 10.26 -10.65 -14.46
CA ALA A 40 8.89 -10.14 -14.54
C ALA A 40 8.75 -8.72 -13.97
N ALA A 41 9.64 -8.34 -13.05
CA ALA A 41 9.72 -7.00 -12.46
C ALA A 41 10.70 -6.06 -13.20
N ASP A 42 11.30 -6.48 -14.32
CA ASP A 42 12.35 -5.75 -15.04
C ASP A 42 13.56 -5.36 -14.16
N MET A 43 13.96 -6.27 -13.26
CA MET A 43 15.07 -6.08 -12.34
C MET A 43 16.12 -7.17 -12.49
N THR A 44 17.36 -6.85 -12.12
CA THR A 44 18.36 -7.90 -11.84
C THR A 44 17.99 -8.64 -10.57
N VAL A 45 18.40 -9.90 -10.44
CA VAL A 45 18.18 -10.71 -9.22
C VAL A 45 18.66 -9.99 -7.95
N SER A 46 19.83 -9.35 -8.00
CA SER A 46 20.37 -8.60 -6.86
C SER A 46 19.59 -7.33 -6.56
N GLY A 47 19.06 -6.66 -7.59
CA GLY A 47 18.13 -5.53 -7.44
C GLY A 47 16.83 -5.95 -6.79
N PHE A 48 16.22 -7.03 -7.27
CA PHE A 48 14.97 -7.59 -6.77
C PHE A 48 15.09 -8.11 -5.32
N MET A 49 16.11 -8.90 -5.01
CA MET A 49 16.34 -9.36 -3.64
C MET A 49 16.61 -8.21 -2.68
N ARG A 50 17.32 -7.16 -3.14
CA ARG A 50 17.54 -5.95 -2.36
C ARG A 50 16.25 -5.17 -2.15
N SER A 51 15.39 -5.02 -3.16
CA SER A 51 14.12 -4.30 -3.01
C SER A 51 13.22 -5.01 -2.00
N LEU A 52 13.09 -6.34 -2.08
CA LEU A 52 12.33 -7.13 -1.11
C LEU A 52 12.91 -7.05 0.31
N ALA A 53 14.24 -7.14 0.45
CA ALA A 53 14.88 -7.03 1.76
C ALA A 53 14.67 -5.64 2.37
N LEU A 54 14.76 -4.57 1.57
CA LEU A 54 14.50 -3.21 2.02
C LEU A 54 13.01 -2.95 2.28
N GLU A 55 12.11 -3.60 1.54
CA GLU A 55 10.68 -3.52 1.78
C GLU A 55 10.31 -4.16 3.12
N GLY A 56 10.75 -5.41 3.33
CA GLY A 56 10.56 -6.15 4.58
C GLY A 56 11.21 -5.46 5.79
N ALA A 57 12.33 -4.76 5.58
CA ALA A 57 12.99 -3.97 6.61
C ALA A 57 12.32 -2.61 6.90
N GLY A 58 11.29 -2.22 6.15
CA GLY A 58 10.65 -0.94 6.42
C GLY A 58 11.24 0.27 5.69
N ILE A 59 12.11 0.08 4.69
CA ILE A 59 12.98 1.12 4.13
C ILE A 59 12.56 1.56 2.71
N GLN A 60 12.39 0.62 1.77
CA GLN A 60 12.05 0.94 0.37
C GLN A 60 10.71 0.30 -0.02
N PRO A 61 9.72 1.05 -0.50
CA PRO A 61 8.47 0.46 -0.99
C PRO A 61 8.68 -0.16 -2.38
N PHE A 62 8.16 -1.36 -2.60
CA PHE A 62 8.22 -2.09 -3.86
C PHE A 62 7.40 -1.44 -4.99
N LEU A 63 6.35 -0.69 -4.62
CA LEU A 63 5.47 0.02 -5.55
C LEU A 63 6.22 1.11 -6.33
N THR A 64 6.11 1.05 -7.66
CA THR A 64 6.60 2.06 -8.61
C THR A 64 5.85 3.40 -8.43
N GLU A 65 6.29 4.45 -9.11
CA GLU A 65 5.60 5.74 -9.11
C GLU A 65 4.22 5.67 -9.80
N ASP A 66 4.12 4.87 -10.87
CA ASP A 66 2.87 4.58 -11.56
C ASP A 66 1.91 3.81 -10.66
N ASP A 67 2.39 2.78 -9.94
CA ASP A 67 1.56 2.03 -8.98
C ASP A 67 0.95 2.96 -7.93
N ARG A 68 1.74 3.90 -7.39
CA ARG A 68 1.24 4.86 -6.39
C ARG A 68 0.22 5.82 -6.98
N THR A 69 0.46 6.29 -8.19
CA THR A 69 -0.47 7.17 -8.90
C THR A 69 -1.81 6.45 -9.12
N ILE A 70 -1.77 5.19 -9.55
CA ILE A 70 -2.96 4.35 -9.72
C ILE A 70 -3.68 4.16 -8.38
N LEU A 71 -2.95 3.84 -7.31
CA LEU A 71 -3.54 3.67 -5.97
C LEU A 71 -4.21 4.95 -5.45
N ASP A 72 -3.61 6.12 -5.69
CA ASP A 72 -4.19 7.40 -5.28
C ASP A 72 -5.45 7.74 -6.10
N ILE A 73 -5.46 7.45 -7.41
CA ILE A 73 -6.66 7.57 -8.26
C ILE A 73 -7.77 6.65 -7.74
N LEU A 74 -7.47 5.38 -7.47
CA LEU A 74 -8.43 4.41 -6.96
C LEU A 74 -8.98 4.85 -5.59
N ALA A 75 -8.12 5.31 -4.68
CA ALA A 75 -8.55 5.81 -3.37
C ALA A 75 -9.49 7.03 -3.49
N SER A 76 -9.18 7.95 -4.41
CA SER A 76 -10.03 9.11 -4.69
C SER A 76 -11.40 8.72 -5.23
N GLN A 77 -11.44 7.79 -6.20
CA GLN A 77 -12.69 7.28 -6.75
C GLN A 77 -13.55 6.57 -5.70
N MET A 78 -12.93 5.74 -4.86
CA MET A 78 -13.64 5.06 -3.76
C MET A 78 -14.23 6.07 -2.77
N ARG A 79 -13.49 7.12 -2.41
CA ARG A 79 -14.03 8.21 -1.58
C ARG A 79 -15.26 8.87 -2.24
N ALA A 80 -15.19 9.16 -3.54
CA ALA A 80 -16.31 9.76 -4.27
C ALA A 80 -17.55 8.86 -4.28
N ILE A 81 -17.37 7.55 -4.50
CA ILE A 81 -18.45 6.56 -4.43
C ILE A 81 -19.10 6.58 -3.04
N GLY A 82 -18.30 6.57 -1.97
CA GLY A 82 -18.82 6.65 -0.60
C GLY A 82 -19.60 7.94 -0.33
N VAL A 83 -19.14 9.09 -0.83
CA VAL A 83 -19.88 10.36 -0.68
C VAL A 83 -21.24 10.29 -1.38
N ASN A 84 -21.28 9.77 -2.61
CA ASN A 84 -22.52 9.64 -3.39
C ASN A 84 -23.51 8.69 -2.71
N LEU A 85 -23.01 7.58 -2.16
CA LEU A 85 -23.83 6.61 -1.45
C LEU A 85 -24.47 7.20 -0.18
N ASN A 86 -23.69 7.95 0.58
CA ASN A 86 -24.18 8.64 1.77
C ASN A 86 -25.24 9.70 1.42
N GLN A 87 -25.08 10.41 0.29
CA GLN A 87 -26.09 11.34 -0.19
C GLN A 87 -27.37 10.62 -0.60
N LEU A 88 -27.28 9.50 -1.33
CA LEU A 88 -28.43 8.70 -1.74
C LEU A 88 -29.20 8.18 -0.51
N THR A 89 -28.47 7.68 0.49
CA THR A 89 -29.03 7.23 1.78
C THR A 89 -29.78 8.36 2.47
N ARG A 90 -29.19 9.56 2.56
CA ARG A 90 -29.84 10.72 3.18
C ARG A 90 -31.10 11.16 2.42
N THR A 91 -31.05 11.16 1.09
CA THR A 91 -32.21 11.52 0.25
C THR A 91 -33.33 10.49 0.39
N ALA A 92 -32.99 9.20 0.37
CA ALA A 92 -33.95 8.11 0.61
C ALA A 92 -34.62 8.21 1.98
N ASN A 93 -33.83 8.41 3.03
CA ASN A 93 -34.33 8.57 4.41
C ASN A 93 -35.24 9.80 4.57
N ARG A 94 -34.99 10.88 3.82
CA ARG A 94 -35.85 12.08 3.83
C ARG A 94 -37.12 11.93 3.01
N ALA A 95 -37.07 11.16 1.92
CA ALA A 95 -38.21 10.98 1.01
C ALA A 95 -39.23 9.96 1.53
N GLY A 96 -38.84 9.05 2.44
CA GLY A 96 -39.73 8.02 2.99
C GLY A 96 -40.25 7.02 1.95
N GLN A 97 -39.60 6.93 0.78
CA GLN A 97 -40.09 6.22 -0.41
C GLN A 97 -39.50 4.81 -0.62
N ILE A 98 -38.72 4.28 0.31
CA ILE A 98 -38.04 3.00 0.15
C ILE A 98 -38.32 2.13 1.38
N ASP A 99 -38.38 0.80 1.21
CA ASP A 99 -38.25 -0.17 2.31
C ASP A 99 -36.93 0.12 3.05
N ALA A 100 -37.06 0.99 4.05
CA ALA A 100 -35.96 1.82 4.54
C ALA A 100 -34.90 0.96 5.22
N ASP A 101 -35.29 -0.19 5.78
CA ASP A 101 -34.41 -1.03 6.57
C ASP A 101 -33.48 -1.86 5.68
N GLY A 102 -34.01 -2.52 4.64
CA GLY A 102 -33.20 -3.38 3.75
C GLY A 102 -32.29 -2.62 2.79
N VAL A 103 -32.73 -1.46 2.28
CA VAL A 103 -31.89 -0.62 1.42
C VAL A 103 -30.89 0.18 2.24
N SER A 104 -31.25 0.69 3.43
CA SER A 104 -30.27 1.37 4.27
C SER A 104 -29.19 0.43 4.77
N SER A 105 -29.50 -0.83 5.12
CA SER A 105 -28.47 -1.79 5.56
C SER A 105 -27.49 -2.10 4.42
N ALA A 106 -27.98 -2.36 3.21
CA ALA A 106 -27.12 -2.61 2.05
C ALA A 106 -26.23 -1.40 1.70
N LEU A 107 -26.76 -0.18 1.82
CA LEU A 107 -25.98 1.05 1.61
C LEU A 107 -24.91 1.23 2.70
N ILE A 108 -25.21 0.91 3.96
CA ILE A 108 -24.23 0.93 5.05
C ILE A 108 -23.11 -0.08 4.81
N ASP A 109 -23.44 -1.30 4.41
CA ASP A 109 -22.45 -2.36 4.14
C ASP A 109 -21.52 -1.98 2.99
N ILE A 110 -22.08 -1.46 1.89
CA ILE A 110 -21.29 -0.95 0.76
C ILE A 110 -20.42 0.23 1.21
N GLN A 111 -20.94 1.14 2.03
CA GLN A 111 -20.18 2.27 2.58
C GLN A 111 -18.98 1.79 3.40
N GLN A 112 -19.16 0.76 4.23
CA GLN A 112 -18.09 0.18 5.04
C GLN A 112 -17.01 -0.47 4.19
N ILE A 113 -17.40 -1.26 3.18
CA ILE A 113 -16.45 -1.89 2.24
C ILE A 113 -15.69 -0.81 1.47
N VAL A 114 -16.37 0.23 0.99
CA VAL A 114 -15.76 1.33 0.25
C VAL A 114 -14.73 2.07 1.10
N VAL A 115 -15.06 2.35 2.36
CA VAL A 115 -14.14 3.01 3.30
C VAL A 115 -12.95 2.10 3.61
N ALA A 116 -13.17 0.80 3.86
CA ALA A 116 -12.11 -0.15 4.14
C ALA A 116 -11.11 -0.25 2.97
N VAL A 117 -11.62 -0.36 1.74
CA VAL A 117 -10.79 -0.41 0.52
C VAL A 117 -10.06 0.92 0.32
N ALA A 118 -10.73 2.06 0.49
CA ALA A 118 -10.09 3.37 0.37
C ALA A 118 -8.98 3.56 1.42
N MET A 119 -9.19 3.09 2.65
CA MET A 119 -8.19 3.13 3.71
C MET A 119 -7.01 2.21 3.40
N GLU A 120 -7.25 1.03 2.87
CA GLU A 120 -6.18 0.08 2.54
C GLU A 120 -5.32 0.61 1.38
N LEU A 121 -5.94 1.10 0.31
CA LEU A 121 -5.25 1.76 -0.81
C LEU A 121 -4.43 2.96 -0.34
N HIS A 122 -5.01 3.80 0.52
CA HIS A 122 -4.31 4.94 1.10
C HIS A 122 -3.17 4.51 2.03
N CYS A 123 -3.34 3.45 2.82
CA CYS A 123 -2.28 2.89 3.65
C CYS A 123 -1.13 2.34 2.79
N TYR A 124 -1.41 1.70 1.65
CA TYR A 124 -0.39 1.28 0.69
C TYR A 124 0.36 2.49 0.10
N SER A 125 -0.34 3.53 -0.35
CA SER A 125 0.31 4.73 -0.91
C SER A 125 1.06 5.55 0.13
N VAL A 126 0.53 5.68 1.36
CA VAL A 126 1.18 6.39 2.48
C VAL A 126 2.32 5.62 3.10
N ARG A 127 2.25 4.29 3.27
CA ARG A 127 3.41 3.49 3.69
C ARG A 127 4.52 3.58 2.65
N ALA A 128 4.15 3.71 1.37
CA ALA A 128 5.10 3.99 0.30
C ALA A 128 5.68 5.43 0.36
N ALA A 129 4.93 6.40 0.90
CA ALA A 129 5.36 7.81 0.99
C ALA A 129 6.07 8.20 2.31
N ARG A 130 5.58 7.76 3.48
CA ARG A 130 6.11 8.14 4.82
C ARG A 130 7.54 7.65 5.07
N ARG A 131 7.97 6.57 4.40
CA ARG A 131 9.38 6.14 4.43
C ARG A 131 10.33 7.11 3.71
N ARG A 132 9.81 8.08 2.93
CA ARG A 132 10.60 9.17 2.30
C ARG A 132 10.71 10.45 3.13
N GLY A 133 9.92 10.58 4.19
CA GLY A 133 9.86 11.78 5.05
C GLY A 133 10.52 11.64 6.43
N ALA A 134 11.16 10.50 6.68
CA ALA A 134 12.12 10.34 7.78
C ALA A 134 13.53 10.46 7.21
N ALA A 135 13.88 11.66 6.76
CA ALA A 135 15.23 12.14 6.51
C ALA A 135 15.25 13.63 6.84
#